data_AF-N9NCG3-F1
#
_entry.id   AF-N9NCG3-F1
#
_cell.length_a   1.000
_cell.length_b   1.000
_cell.length_c   1.000
_cell.angle_alpha   90.00
_cell.angle_beta   90.00
_cell.angle_gamma   90.00
#
_symmetry.space_group_name_H-M   'P 1'
#
loop_
_entity.id
_entity.type
_entity.pdbx_description
1 polymer ?
#
loop_
_entity_poly.entity_id
_entity_poly.type
_entity_poly.pdbx_seq_one_letter_code
_entity_poly.pdbx_strand_id
1 'polypeptide(L)'
;MNKMQVLYKKVYSAKQRAAEVSSSHSAKGGWQIILDTDPIETSKILATLTLSVIELKDFSELEAEIEDEEILTQWVDEVLIAVSNAGIFRDNLKSLSSNALSALHSYSKNWSKQFETKIKKDQEKVNSILNRLRAEIDNIKESEPYRVCRRVNILRDYPDDKIKIYP
;
A
#
# COMPACT_ATOMS: atom_id res chain seq x y z
N MET A 1 -3.38 4.59 20.18
CA MET A 1 -3.69 5.65 19.21
C MET A 1 -3.16 5.18 17.86
N ASN A 2 -3.96 5.19 16.79
CA ASN A 2 -3.44 4.69 15.50
C ASN A 2 -2.44 5.69 14.88
N LYS A 3 -1.64 5.24 13.90
CA LYS A 3 -0.64 6.08 13.22
C LYS A 3 -1.20 7.35 12.58
N MET A 4 -2.41 7.32 12.05
CA MET A 4 -3.10 8.49 11.45
C MET A 4 -3.58 9.49 12.48
N GLN A 5 -4.03 9.02 13.64
CA GLN A 5 -4.33 9.89 14.77
C GLN A 5 -3.07 10.55 15.33
N VAL A 6 -1.93 9.83 15.32
CA VAL A 6 -0.61 10.39 15.68
C VAL A 6 -0.19 11.47 14.68
N LEU A 7 -0.29 11.17 13.38
CA LEU A 7 0.00 12.12 12.30
C LEU A 7 -0.83 13.38 12.43
N TYR A 8 -2.16 13.25 12.45
CA TYR A 8 -3.08 14.39 12.58
C TYR A 8 -2.77 15.23 13.81
N LYS A 9 -2.63 14.61 14.99
CA LYS A 9 -2.38 15.35 16.23
C LYS A 9 -1.05 16.10 16.21
N LYS A 10 0.02 15.48 15.70
CA LYS A 10 1.35 16.11 15.64
C LYS A 10 1.37 17.27 14.65
N VAL A 11 0.82 17.07 13.45
CA VAL A 11 0.73 18.12 12.41
C VAL A 11 -0.16 19.28 12.87
N TYR A 12 -1.34 18.97 13.42
CA TYR A 12 -2.25 19.99 13.94
C TYR A 12 -1.63 20.79 15.10
N SER A 13 -1.02 20.11 16.08
CA SER A 13 -0.33 20.76 17.20
C SER A 13 0.81 21.66 16.71
N ALA A 14 1.62 21.18 15.78
CA ALA A 14 2.70 21.96 15.19
C ALA A 14 2.19 23.21 14.47
N LYS A 15 1.10 23.10 13.69
CA LYS A 15 0.46 24.25 13.02
C LYS A 15 -0.01 25.29 14.02
N GLN A 16 -0.65 24.88 15.12
CA GLN A 16 -1.14 25.80 16.16
C GLN A 16 0.01 26.53 16.88
N ARG A 17 1.09 25.79 17.13
CA ARG A 17 2.26 26.29 17.87
C ARG A 17 3.35 26.89 16.99
N ALA A 18 3.11 27.00 15.68
CA ALA A 18 4.11 27.50 14.72
C ALA A 18 4.63 28.91 15.08
N ALA A 19 3.78 29.73 15.69
CA ALA A 19 4.11 31.07 16.15
C ALA A 19 5.07 31.11 17.36
N GLU A 20 5.26 29.99 18.08
CA GLU A 20 6.20 29.89 19.20
C GLU A 20 7.65 29.77 18.73
N VAL A 21 7.88 29.15 17.57
CA VAL A 21 9.21 28.93 16.97
C VAL A 21 9.61 30.14 16.14
N SER A 22 10.84 30.67 16.20
CA SER A 22 11.20 31.85 15.38
C SER A 22 11.12 31.57 13.87
N SER A 23 10.84 32.62 13.07
CA SER A 23 10.65 32.51 11.61
C SER A 23 11.88 32.05 10.84
N SER A 24 13.07 32.12 11.41
CA SER A 24 14.33 31.69 10.76
C SER A 24 14.77 30.27 11.13
N HIS A 25 14.01 29.56 11.97
CA HIS A 25 14.38 28.20 12.36
C HIS A 25 14.25 27.24 11.18
N SER A 26 15.25 26.37 11.02
CA SER A 26 15.18 25.24 10.10
C SER A 26 13.98 24.35 10.47
N ALA A 27 13.43 23.65 9.47
CA ALA A 27 12.31 22.73 9.69
C ALA A 27 12.59 21.73 10.81
N LYS A 28 13.76 21.08 10.77
CA LYS A 28 14.21 20.17 11.83
C LYS A 28 14.32 20.85 13.21
N GLY A 29 14.90 22.06 13.28
CA GLY A 29 15.04 22.80 14.54
C GLY A 29 13.70 23.24 15.13
N GLY A 30 12.75 23.67 14.28
CA GLY A 30 11.40 23.99 14.73
C GLY A 30 10.65 22.77 15.23
N TRP A 31 10.76 21.63 14.54
CA TRP A 31 10.19 20.37 15.00
C TRP A 31 10.80 19.88 16.32
N GLN A 32 12.10 20.07 16.56
CA GLN A 32 12.73 19.76 17.86
C GLN A 32 12.07 20.54 19.00
N ILE A 33 11.85 21.84 18.81
CA ILE A 33 11.20 22.71 19.81
C ILE A 33 9.76 22.27 20.08
N ILE A 34 9.00 21.98 19.01
CA ILE A 34 7.60 21.58 19.15
C ILE A 34 7.44 20.22 19.81
N LEU A 35 8.29 19.26 19.43
CA LEU A 35 8.25 17.89 19.92
C LEU A 35 8.94 17.72 21.27
N ASP A 36 9.78 18.68 21.68
CA ASP A 36 10.64 18.61 22.86
C ASP A 36 11.50 17.34 22.85
N THR A 37 12.26 17.16 21.76
CA THR A 37 13.09 15.98 21.53
C THR A 37 14.47 16.34 21.00
N ASP A 38 15.42 15.43 21.16
CA ASP A 38 16.75 15.57 20.57
C ASP A 38 16.73 15.44 19.03
N PRO A 39 17.81 15.84 18.34
CA PRO A 39 17.86 15.82 16.88
C PRO A 39 17.69 14.46 16.21
N ILE A 40 18.10 13.38 16.86
CA ILE A 40 17.99 12.02 16.33
C ILE A 40 16.54 11.57 16.44
N GLU A 41 15.94 11.74 17.62
CA GLU A 41 14.56 11.34 17.87
C GLU A 41 13.57 12.16 17.04
N THR A 42 13.78 13.48 16.87
CA THR A 42 13.01 14.30 15.93
C THR A 42 13.04 13.71 14.51
N SER A 43 14.21 13.29 14.04
CA SER A 43 14.35 12.75 12.68
C SER A 43 13.60 11.44 12.51
N LYS A 44 13.61 10.56 13.52
CA LYS A 44 12.83 9.31 13.52
C LYS A 44 11.32 9.57 13.52
N ILE A 45 10.87 10.52 14.35
CA ILE A 45 9.45 10.91 14.40
C ILE A 45 9.01 11.43 13.03
N LEU A 46 9.78 12.34 12.42
CA LEU A 46 9.44 12.90 11.12
C LEU A 46 9.48 11.87 9.99
N ALA A 47 10.42 10.91 10.03
CA ALA A 47 10.42 9.78 9.11
C ALA A 47 9.15 8.92 9.27
N THR A 48 8.74 8.64 10.52
CA THR A 48 7.51 7.88 10.80
C THR A 48 6.26 8.62 10.32
N LEU A 49 6.22 9.94 10.50
CA LEU A 49 5.13 10.78 10.00
C LEU A 49 5.10 10.78 8.46
N THR A 50 6.26 10.92 7.81
CA THR A 50 6.39 10.88 6.35
C THR A 50 5.87 9.56 5.79
N LEU A 51 6.27 8.43 6.38
CA LEU A 51 5.77 7.11 5.97
C LEU A 51 4.25 7.00 6.16
N SER A 52 3.71 7.53 7.27
CA SER A 52 2.27 7.52 7.50
C SER A 52 1.50 8.32 6.44
N VAL A 53 2.08 9.41 5.93
CA VAL A 53 1.50 10.22 4.84
C VAL A 53 1.52 9.48 3.51
N ILE A 54 2.63 8.79 3.20
CA ILE A 54 2.74 7.97 1.97
C ILE A 54 1.72 6.83 2.01
N GLU A 55 1.61 6.11 3.12
CA GLU A 55 0.62 5.04 3.27
C GLU A 55 -0.83 5.55 3.13
N LEU A 56 -1.12 6.78 3.58
CA LEU A 56 -2.43 7.39 3.36
C LEU A 56 -2.68 7.73 1.90
N LYS A 57 -1.65 8.19 1.18
CA LYS A 57 -1.73 8.46 -0.25
C LYS A 57 -2.08 7.17 -1.00
N ASP A 58 -1.29 6.11 -0.81
CA ASP A 58 -1.52 4.81 -1.46
C ASP A 58 -2.94 4.29 -1.17
N PHE A 59 -3.41 4.48 0.07
CA PHE A 59 -4.76 4.10 0.46
C PHE A 59 -5.83 4.95 -0.24
N SER A 60 -5.64 6.26 -0.31
CA SER A 60 -6.56 7.18 -0.99
C SER A 60 -6.63 6.92 -2.50
N GLU A 61 -5.50 6.59 -3.13
CA GLU A 61 -5.44 6.23 -4.55
C GLU A 61 -6.22 4.93 -4.81
N LEU A 62 -6.07 3.94 -3.93
CA LEU A 62 -6.83 2.70 -4.01
C LEU A 62 -8.34 2.95 -3.85
N GLU A 63 -8.77 3.75 -2.87
CA GLU A 63 -10.20 4.06 -2.67
C GLU A 63 -10.81 4.70 -3.92
N ALA A 64 -10.15 5.69 -4.49
CA ALA A 64 -10.61 6.38 -5.70
C ALA A 64 -10.64 5.44 -6.92
N GLU A 65 -9.65 4.56 -7.09
CA GLU A 65 -9.67 3.54 -8.16
C GLU A 65 -10.90 2.64 -8.05
N ILE A 66 -11.33 2.31 -6.83
CA ILE A 66 -12.49 1.44 -6.66
C ILE A 66 -13.81 2.20 -6.87
N GLU A 67 -13.87 3.47 -6.47
CA GLU A 67 -15.09 4.28 -6.57
C GLU A 67 -15.25 4.97 -7.93
N ASP A 68 -14.28 4.78 -8.84
CA ASP A 68 -14.19 5.47 -10.14
C ASP A 68 -14.24 6.99 -9.97
N GLU A 69 -13.57 7.48 -8.92
CA GLU A 69 -13.51 8.89 -8.55
C GLU A 69 -12.15 9.50 -8.88
N GLU A 70 -12.14 10.82 -9.10
CA GLU A 70 -10.90 11.56 -9.31
C GLU A 70 -10.12 11.71 -7.99
N ILE A 71 -8.83 11.36 -8.03
CA ILE A 71 -7.94 11.42 -6.87
C ILE A 71 -7.55 12.86 -6.55
N LEU A 72 -8.00 13.37 -5.40
CA LEU A 72 -7.54 14.67 -4.87
C LEU A 72 -6.37 14.47 -3.89
N THR A 73 -5.14 14.44 -4.41
CA THR A 73 -3.90 14.27 -3.61
C THR A 73 -3.16 15.56 -3.29
N GLN A 74 -3.68 16.72 -3.68
CA GLN A 74 -3.02 18.01 -3.42
C GLN A 74 -2.71 18.24 -1.93
N TRP A 75 -3.59 17.76 -1.04
CA TRP A 75 -3.35 17.84 0.40
C TRP A 75 -2.14 17.02 0.87
N VAL A 76 -1.76 15.96 0.15
CA VAL A 76 -0.64 15.09 0.50
C VAL A 76 0.66 15.86 0.43
N ASP A 77 0.87 16.62 -0.65
CA ASP A 77 2.08 17.42 -0.85
C ASP A 77 2.23 18.48 0.24
N GLU A 78 1.14 19.14 0.62
CA GLU A 78 1.12 20.10 1.72
C GLU A 78 1.55 19.46 3.05
N VAL A 79 1.07 18.25 3.33
CA VAL A 79 1.41 17.53 4.56
C VAL A 79 2.84 17.00 4.53
N LEU A 80 3.32 16.52 3.38
CA LEU A 80 4.72 16.10 3.20
C LEU A 80 5.69 17.27 3.42
N ILE A 81 5.36 18.45 2.90
CA ILE A 81 6.12 19.68 3.17
C ILE A 81 6.09 19.99 4.66
N ALA A 82 4.92 19.93 5.31
CA ALA A 82 4.77 20.21 6.74
C ALA A 82 5.65 19.30 7.62
N VAL A 83 5.74 18.01 7.31
CA VAL A 83 6.53 17.02 8.08
C VAL A 83 7.97 16.87 7.59
N SER A 84 8.41 17.69 6.63
CA SER A 84 9.77 17.66 6.09
C SER A 84 10.81 18.12 7.10
N ASN A 85 12.01 17.53 7.02
CA ASN A 85 13.21 18.01 7.72
C ASN A 85 13.89 19.19 7.04
N ALA A 86 13.54 19.49 5.79
CA ALA A 86 14.17 20.51 4.96
C ALA A 86 13.34 21.80 4.93
N GLY A 87 14.01 22.92 4.67
CA GLY A 87 13.36 24.23 4.56
C GLY A 87 13.21 24.94 5.91
N ILE A 88 12.27 25.88 5.96
CA ILE A 88 11.99 26.73 7.12
C ILE A 88 10.71 26.23 7.79
N PHE A 89 10.77 26.00 9.10
CA PHE A 89 9.67 25.36 9.84
C PHE A 89 8.33 26.08 9.67
N ARG A 90 8.33 27.41 9.85
CA ARG A 90 7.10 28.21 9.74
C ARG A 90 6.55 28.21 8.32
N ASP A 91 7.42 28.27 7.31
CA ASP A 91 6.98 28.31 5.91
C ASP A 91 6.37 26.97 5.49
N ASN A 92 6.99 25.86 5.89
CA ASN A 92 6.46 24.51 5.67
C ASN A 92 5.07 24.32 6.31
N LEU A 93 4.87 24.88 7.50
CA LEU A 93 3.55 24.83 8.13
C LEU A 93 2.58 25.85 7.54
N LYS A 94 3.05 26.99 7.02
CA LYS A 94 2.20 28.01 6.40
C LYS A 94 1.52 27.47 5.14
N SER A 95 2.22 26.67 4.34
CA SER A 95 1.65 26.02 3.15
C SER A 95 0.56 24.99 3.46
N LEU A 96 0.46 24.52 4.71
CA LEU A 96 -0.59 23.57 5.10
C LEU A 96 -1.96 24.26 5.21
N SER A 97 -2.87 23.92 4.31
CA SER A 97 -4.22 24.48 4.22
C SER A 97 -5.19 23.88 5.26
N SER A 98 -6.30 24.58 5.48
CA SER A 98 -7.42 24.05 6.27
C SER A 98 -8.03 22.79 5.65
N ASN A 99 -8.02 22.70 4.31
CA ASN A 99 -8.53 21.55 3.57
C ASN A 99 -7.65 20.33 3.83
N ALA A 100 -6.33 20.47 3.80
CA ALA A 100 -5.42 19.37 4.13
C ALA A 100 -5.57 18.90 5.57
N LEU A 101 -5.74 19.81 6.52
CA LEU A 101 -6.03 19.46 7.92
C LEU A 101 -7.38 18.75 8.08
N SER A 102 -8.40 19.16 7.32
CA SER A 102 -9.73 18.54 7.33
C SER A 102 -9.68 17.14 6.74
N ALA A 103 -8.96 16.95 5.64
CA ALA A 103 -8.70 15.64 5.03
C ALA A 103 -8.00 14.73 6.05
N LEU A 104 -6.86 15.14 6.61
CA LEU A 104 -6.15 14.38 7.65
C LEU A 104 -7.05 14.03 8.84
N HIS A 105 -7.87 14.97 9.30
CA HIS A 105 -8.79 14.71 10.40
C HIS A 105 -9.81 13.63 10.03
N SER A 106 -10.42 13.72 8.84
CA SER A 106 -11.36 12.73 8.32
C SER A 106 -10.74 11.34 8.24
N TYR A 107 -9.56 11.21 7.63
CA TYR A 107 -8.83 9.94 7.57
C TYR A 107 -8.48 9.40 8.96
N SER A 108 -8.04 10.28 9.88
CA SER A 108 -7.71 9.85 11.25
C SER A 108 -8.92 9.31 12.03
N LYS A 109 -10.12 9.84 11.75
CA LYS A 109 -11.38 9.44 12.38
C LYS A 109 -11.96 8.17 11.75
N ASN A 110 -11.86 8.05 10.42
CA ASN A 110 -12.48 6.98 9.65
C ASN A 110 -11.57 5.79 9.40
N TRP A 111 -10.30 5.85 9.82
CA TRP A 111 -9.28 4.82 9.57
C TRP A 111 -9.75 3.38 9.77
N SER A 112 -10.43 3.08 10.89
CA SER A 112 -10.89 1.70 11.16
C SER A 112 -11.93 1.23 10.15
N LYS A 113 -12.91 2.09 9.82
CA LYS A 113 -13.95 1.81 8.83
C LYS A 113 -13.35 1.65 7.42
N GLN A 114 -12.36 2.47 7.11
CA GLN A 114 -11.60 2.42 5.86
C GLN A 114 -10.82 1.10 5.73
N PHE A 115 -10.16 0.66 6.81
CA PHE A 115 -9.45 -0.62 6.83
C PHE A 115 -10.39 -1.82 6.62
N GLU A 116 -11.57 -1.83 7.26
CA GLU A 116 -12.59 -2.87 7.05
C GLU A 116 -13.07 -2.91 5.60
N THR A 117 -13.24 -1.74 4.97
CA THR A 117 -13.68 -1.63 3.57
C THR A 117 -12.63 -2.21 2.62
N LYS A 118 -11.35 -1.89 2.85
CA LYS A 118 -10.24 -2.46 2.08
C LYS A 118 -10.17 -3.98 2.19
N ILE A 119 -10.26 -4.54 3.40
CA ILE A 119 -10.26 -6.00 3.59
C ILE A 119 -11.38 -6.67 2.78
N LYS A 120 -12.60 -6.11 2.82
CA LYS A 120 -13.74 -6.67 2.08
C LYS A 120 -13.47 -6.68 0.57
N LYS A 121 -12.94 -5.58 0.03
CA LYS A 121 -12.63 -5.48 -1.40
C LYS A 121 -11.45 -6.37 -1.81
N ASP A 122 -10.44 -6.50 -0.97
CA ASP A 122 -9.32 -7.45 -1.19
C ASP A 122 -9.85 -8.90 -1.23
N GLN A 123 -10.78 -9.24 -0.34
CA GLN A 123 -11.46 -10.54 -0.34
C GLN A 123 -12.24 -10.79 -1.65
N GLU A 124 -12.97 -9.78 -2.15
CA GLU A 124 -13.69 -9.85 -3.42
C GLU A 124 -12.76 -10.06 -4.61
N LYS A 125 -11.63 -9.32 -4.67
CA LYS A 125 -10.60 -9.49 -5.70
C LYS A 125 -10.00 -10.90 -5.66
N VAL A 126 -9.66 -11.41 -4.47
CA VAL A 126 -9.15 -12.78 -4.30
C VAL A 126 -10.15 -13.82 -4.78
N ASN A 127 -11.43 -13.67 -4.43
CA ASN A 127 -12.48 -14.58 -4.86
C ASN A 127 -12.66 -14.58 -6.39
N SER A 128 -12.59 -13.41 -7.03
CA SER A 128 -12.63 -13.28 -8.49
C SER A 128 -11.49 -14.04 -9.16
N ILE A 129 -10.25 -13.86 -8.67
CA ILE A 129 -9.07 -14.57 -9.17
C ILE A 129 -9.23 -16.08 -8.98
N LEU A 130 -9.68 -16.53 -7.80
CA LEU A 130 -9.89 -17.96 -7.54
C LEU A 130 -10.94 -18.57 -8.48
N ASN A 131 -12.02 -17.86 -8.76
CA ASN A 131 -13.04 -18.33 -9.70
C ASN A 131 -12.50 -18.43 -11.13
N ARG A 132 -11.71 -17.46 -11.57
CA ARG A 132 -11.04 -17.53 -12.87
C ARG A 132 -10.06 -18.71 -12.96
N LEU A 133 -9.23 -18.90 -11.94
CA LEU A 133 -8.29 -20.03 -11.90
C LEU A 133 -9.01 -21.38 -11.89
N ARG A 134 -10.13 -21.50 -11.17
CA ARG A 134 -10.98 -22.71 -11.20
C ARG A 134 -11.52 -22.98 -12.60
N ALA A 135 -12.05 -21.96 -13.28
CA ALA A 135 -12.54 -22.10 -14.65
C ALA A 135 -11.43 -22.49 -15.63
N GLU A 136 -10.21 -21.98 -15.45
CA GLU A 136 -9.04 -22.39 -16.27
C GLU A 136 -8.66 -23.86 -16.00
N ILE A 137 -8.64 -24.30 -14.74
CA ILE A 137 -8.40 -25.72 -14.38
C ILE A 137 -9.46 -26.63 -14.98
N ASP A 138 -10.73 -26.26 -14.90
CA ASP A 138 -11.82 -27.08 -15.42
C ASP A 138 -11.77 -27.16 -16.96
N ASN A 139 -11.45 -26.05 -17.65
CA ASN A 139 -11.16 -26.07 -19.09
C ASN A 139 -10.00 -27.01 -19.45
N ILE A 140 -8.91 -27.02 -18.67
CA ILE A 140 -7.77 -27.93 -18.91
C ILE A 140 -8.24 -29.38 -18.77
N LYS A 141 -8.97 -29.72 -17.69
CA LYS A 141 -9.50 -31.08 -17.47
C LYS A 141 -10.43 -31.54 -18.58
N GLU A 142 -11.31 -30.65 -19.08
CA GLU A 142 -12.20 -30.97 -20.21
C GLU A 142 -11.42 -31.12 -21.53
N SER A 143 -10.30 -30.40 -21.67
CA SER A 143 -9.43 -30.45 -22.87
C SER A 143 -8.44 -31.61 -22.89
N GLU A 144 -8.24 -32.34 -21.79
CA GLU A 144 -7.41 -33.54 -21.72
C GLU A 144 -8.25 -34.82 -21.83
N PRO A 145 -8.54 -35.33 -23.04
CA PRO A 145 -9.34 -36.54 -23.18
C PRO A 145 -8.44 -37.75 -22.91
N TYR A 146 -8.20 -38.15 -21.65
CA TYR A 146 -7.81 -39.52 -21.29
C TYR A 146 -6.78 -40.20 -22.26
N ARG A 147 -5.78 -39.46 -22.77
CA ARG A 147 -4.81 -39.99 -23.75
C ARG A 147 -3.64 -40.73 -23.11
N VAL A 148 -3.77 -41.08 -21.83
CA VAL A 148 -2.92 -42.07 -21.15
C VAL A 148 -3.66 -43.40 -20.97
N CYS A 149 -4.83 -43.59 -21.60
CA CYS A 149 -5.60 -44.85 -21.53
C CYS A 149 -5.79 -45.57 -22.87
N ARG A 150 -4.89 -45.40 -23.84
CA ARG A 150 -4.55 -46.56 -24.68
C ARG A 150 -3.46 -47.31 -23.97
N ARG A 151 -3.89 -48.24 -23.13
CA ARG A 151 -3.11 -49.39 -22.68
C ARG A 151 -2.51 -50.02 -23.94
N VAL A 152 -1.30 -49.59 -24.31
CA VAL A 152 -0.55 -50.20 -25.40
C VAL A 152 -0.21 -51.58 -24.89
N ASN A 153 -1.00 -52.54 -25.32
CA ASN A 153 -0.74 -53.95 -25.12
C ASN A 153 0.45 -54.30 -26.03
N ILE A 154 1.68 -54.01 -25.59
CA ILE A 154 2.93 -54.40 -26.28
C ILE A 154 3.22 -55.91 -26.17
N LEU A 155 2.29 -56.69 -25.62
CA LEU A 155 2.28 -58.14 -25.78
C LEU A 155 1.45 -58.49 -27.02
N ARG A 156 2.08 -58.48 -28.21
CA ARG A 156 2.22 -59.67 -29.05
C ARG A 156 2.88 -59.37 -30.40
N ASP A 157 3.62 -60.40 -30.83
CA ASP A 157 4.17 -60.65 -32.16
C ASP A 157 5.53 -60.02 -32.48
N TYR A 158 6.55 -60.37 -31.68
CA TYR A 158 7.87 -60.57 -32.28
C TYR A 158 7.77 -61.83 -33.15
N PRO A 159 8.03 -61.75 -34.46
CA PRO A 159 8.07 -62.93 -35.30
C PRO A 159 9.25 -63.78 -34.85
N ASP A 160 8.98 -65.07 -34.69
CA ASP A 160 9.89 -66.15 -34.35
C ASP A 160 10.84 -66.46 -35.53
N ASP A 161 11.37 -65.40 -36.16
CA ASP A 161 12.24 -65.51 -37.32
C ASP A 161 13.69 -65.64 -36.88
N LYS A 162 13.99 -66.89 -36.53
CA LYS A 162 15.12 -67.64 -37.10
C LYS A 162 16.39 -66.83 -37.34
N ILE A 163 17.26 -66.79 -36.35
CA ILE A 163 18.70 -66.81 -36.63
C ILE A 163 19.15 -68.27 -36.64
N LYS A 164 19.29 -68.80 -37.86
CA LYS A 164 20.08 -70.00 -38.14
C LYS A 164 21.56 -69.64 -37.98
N ILE A 165 22.24 -70.50 -37.23
CA ILE A 165 23.68 -70.57 -36.98
C ILE A 165 24.44 -70.68 -38.34
N TYR A 166 25.60 -70.05 -38.55
CA TYR A 166 26.98 -70.63 -38.48
C TYR A 166 27.95 -69.75 -39.31
N PRO A 167 29.30 -69.89 -39.20
CA PRO A 167 30.08 -70.72 -38.28
C PRO A 167 30.79 -69.93 -37.16
#